data_AF-A0A3A0UUT3-F1
#
_entry.id   AF-A0A3A0UUT3-F1
#
_cell.length_a   1.000
_cell.length_b   1.000
_cell.length_c   1.000
_cell.angle_alpha   90.00
_cell.angle_beta   90.00
_cell.angle_gamma   90.00
#
_symmetry.space_group_name_H-M   'P 1'
#
loop_
_entity.id
_entity.type
_entity.pdbx_description
1 polymer ?
#
loop_
_entity_poly.entity_id
_entity_poly.type
_entity_poly.pdbx_seq_one_letter_code
_entity_poly.pdbx_strand_id
1 'polypeptide(L)'
;MATQQLQRELSNRHIQLIAIGGAIGTGFFLGAGQTIALTGPSILLTYIIIGFMLFMFMRGLGEILITNTNFKSFADVTNHYIGPFAGFVTGWTYWLCWIITGMAEVTAVAKYVSFWFPNIPNWMSALFCVLVLM
;
A
#
# COMPACT_ATOMS: atom_id res chain seq x y z
N MET A 1 -32.52 14.42 -4.42
CA MET A 1 -31.12 14.05 -4.73
C MET A 1 -31.11 12.57 -5.04
N ALA A 2 -30.81 12.18 -6.28
CA ALA A 2 -30.67 10.77 -6.62
C ALA A 2 -29.45 10.21 -5.87
N THR A 3 -29.69 9.29 -4.94
CA THR A 3 -28.63 8.52 -4.30
C THR A 3 -27.97 7.69 -5.40
N GLN A 4 -26.78 8.11 -5.87
CA GLN A 4 -25.92 7.25 -6.69
C GLN A 4 -25.58 6.01 -5.87
N GLN A 5 -26.36 4.94 -6.04
CA GLN A 5 -26.03 3.64 -5.48
C GLN A 5 -24.90 3.06 -6.34
N LEU A 6 -23.70 2.96 -5.76
CA LEU A 6 -22.59 2.26 -6.39
C LEU A 6 -23.05 0.85 -6.80
N GLN A 7 -22.98 0.53 -8.08
CA GLN A 7 -23.25 -0.81 -8.56
C GLN A 7 -22.10 -1.72 -8.09
N ARG A 8 -22.44 -2.75 -7.29
CA ARG A 8 -21.48 -3.78 -6.87
C ARG A 8 -21.20 -4.73 -8.04
N GLU A 9 -20.37 -4.29 -8.98
CA GLU A 9 -19.94 -5.12 -10.13
C GLU A 9 -18.53 -5.72 -9.95
N LEU A 10 -17.82 -5.38 -8.87
CA LEU A 10 -16.51 -5.95 -8.59
C LEU A 10 -16.63 -7.44 -8.25
N SER A 11 -16.35 -8.27 -9.25
CA SER A 11 -16.15 -9.70 -9.09
C SER A 11 -14.96 -9.99 -8.16
N ASN A 12 -14.97 -11.15 -7.52
CA ASN A 12 -13.90 -11.62 -6.63
C ASN A 12 -12.51 -11.53 -7.31
N ARG A 13 -12.43 -11.83 -8.62
CA ARG A 13 -11.19 -11.68 -9.39
C ARG A 13 -10.70 -10.23 -9.46
N HIS A 14 -11.59 -9.26 -9.63
CA HIS A 14 -11.20 -7.84 -9.66
C HIS A 14 -10.64 -7.41 -8.30
N ILE A 15 -11.29 -7.83 -7.21
CA ILE A 15 -10.83 -7.54 -5.84
C ILE A 15 -9.45 -8.14 -5.57
N GLN A 16 -9.22 -9.38 -6.00
CA GLN A 16 -7.92 -10.04 -5.87
C GLN A 16 -6.83 -9.33 -6.69
N LEU A 17 -7.14 -8.92 -7.93
CA LEU A 17 -6.18 -8.19 -8.77
C LEU A 17 -5.83 -6.82 -8.18
N ILE A 18 -6.81 -6.11 -7.60
CA ILE A 18 -6.55 -4.85 -6.87
C ILE A 18 -5.65 -5.12 -5.66
N ALA A 19 -5.92 -6.18 -4.90
CA ALA A 19 -5.12 -6.54 -3.73
C ALA A 19 -3.67 -6.93 -4.11
N ILE A 20 -3.49 -7.73 -5.17
CA ILE A 20 -2.16 -8.12 -5.66
C ILE A 20 -1.41 -6.92 -6.21
N GLY A 21 -2.07 -6.08 -7.03
CA GLY A 21 -1.48 -4.87 -7.58
C GLY A 21 -1.06 -3.87 -6.50
N GLY A 22 -1.87 -3.72 -5.44
CA GLY A 22 -1.52 -2.89 -4.30
C GLY A 22 -0.41 -3.47 -3.41
N ALA A 23 -0.31 -4.81 -3.31
CA ALA A 23 0.71 -5.46 -2.50
C ALA A 23 2.09 -5.51 -3.20
N ILE A 24 2.12 -5.68 -4.52
CA ILE A 24 3.34 -5.72 -5.32
C ILE A 24 3.69 -4.29 -5.75
N GLY A 25 4.46 -3.60 -4.91
CA GLY A 25 4.85 -2.21 -5.16
C GLY A 25 6.37 -1.98 -5.18
N THR A 26 6.74 -0.71 -5.03
CA THR A 26 8.13 -0.25 -4.96
C THR A 26 8.94 -0.87 -3.83
N GLY A 27 8.29 -1.27 -2.73
CA GLY A 27 8.95 -1.98 -1.63
C GLY A 27 9.59 -3.30 -2.08
N PHE A 28 8.93 -4.03 -2.99
CA PHE A 28 9.48 -5.28 -3.53
C PHE A 28 10.58 -5.03 -4.55
N PHE A 29 10.43 -4.08 -5.47
CA PHE A 29 11.40 -3.88 -6.54
C PHE A 29 12.58 -2.96 -6.17
N LEU A 30 12.30 -1.81 -5.56
CA LEU A 30 13.33 -0.83 -5.19
C LEU A 30 13.91 -1.15 -3.82
N GLY A 31 13.04 -1.53 -2.87
CA GLY A 31 13.44 -1.84 -1.49
C GLY A 31 14.21 -3.15 -1.37
N ALA A 32 13.74 -4.23 -2.02
CA ALA A 32 14.39 -5.53 -1.86
C ALA A 32 15.84 -5.53 -2.34
N GLY A 33 16.20 -4.83 -3.42
CA GLY A 33 17.58 -4.76 -3.89
C GLY A 33 18.54 -4.20 -2.83
N GLN A 34 18.14 -3.13 -2.14
CA GLN A 34 18.93 -2.55 -1.05
C GLN A 34 18.99 -3.48 0.17
N THR A 35 17.85 -4.06 0.56
CA THR A 35 17.79 -4.99 1.70
C THR A 35 18.57 -6.28 1.45
N ILE A 36 18.58 -6.81 0.22
CA ILE A 36 19.37 -7.98 -0.17
C ILE A 36 20.85 -7.65 -0.09
N ALA A 37 21.27 -6.48 -0.59
CA ALA A 37 22.67 -6.06 -0.54
C ALA A 37 23.19 -5.92 0.90
N LEU A 38 22.33 -5.49 1.84
CA LEU A 38 22.69 -5.33 3.25
C LEU A 38 22.66 -6.64 4.04
N THR A 39 21.65 -7.50 3.80
CA THR A 39 21.31 -8.64 4.66
C THR A 39 21.74 -9.99 4.06
N GLY A 40 22.08 -10.01 2.77
CA GLY A 40 22.48 -11.22 2.05
C GLY A 40 21.37 -12.27 1.99
N PRO A 41 21.70 -13.58 1.92
CA PRO A 41 20.72 -14.67 1.81
C PRO A 41 19.73 -14.75 2.97
N SER A 42 20.05 -14.17 4.12
CA SER A 42 19.22 -14.23 5.32
C SER A 42 17.90 -13.45 5.21
N ILE A 43 17.76 -12.58 4.20
CA ILE A 43 16.52 -11.83 3.92
C ILE A 43 15.31 -12.74 3.68
N LEU A 44 15.52 -13.93 3.12
CA LEU A 44 14.43 -14.88 2.86
C LEU A 44 13.78 -15.35 4.17
N LEU A 45 14.60 -15.59 5.20
CA LEU A 45 14.13 -15.95 6.53
C LEU A 45 13.36 -14.79 7.16
N THR A 46 13.87 -13.56 7.03
CA THR A 46 13.18 -12.34 7.48
C THR A 46 11.81 -12.18 6.82
N TYR A 47 11.71 -12.36 5.50
CA TYR A 47 10.43 -12.27 4.78
C TYR A 47 9.45 -13.38 5.16
N ILE A 48 9.91 -14.60 5.43
CA ILE A 48 9.02 -15.66 5.92
C ILE A 48 8.43 -15.31 7.29
N ILE A 49 9.26 -14.84 8.24
CA ILE A 49 8.79 -14.50 9.59
C ILE A 49 7.83 -13.31 9.56
N ILE A 50 8.23 -12.22 8.88
CA ILE A 50 7.40 -11.01 8.78
C ILE A 50 6.12 -11.30 8.00
N GLY A 51 6.21 -12.03 6.89
CA GLY A 51 5.07 -12.42 6.07
C GLY A 51 4.07 -13.28 6.83
N PHE A 52 4.55 -14.23 7.65
CA PHE A 52 3.68 -15.04 8.50
C PHE A 52 2.93 -14.18 9.54
N MET A 53 3.63 -13.27 10.21
CA MET A 53 3.01 -12.34 11.17
C MET A 53 1.98 -11.42 10.51
N LEU A 54 2.31 -10.85 9.35
CA LEU A 54 1.39 -10.00 8.57
C LEU A 54 0.17 -10.78 8.08
N PHE A 55 0.35 -12.03 7.66
CA PHE A 55 -0.76 -12.90 7.25
C PHE A 55 -1.74 -13.13 8.41
N MET A 56 -1.25 -13.47 9.60
CA MET A 56 -2.09 -13.63 10.80
C MET A 56 -2.83 -12.32 11.14
N PHE A 57 -2.14 -11.18 11.06
CA PHE A 57 -2.74 -9.86 11.29
C PHE A 57 -3.87 -9.54 10.30
N MET A 58 -3.62 -9.72 9.00
CA MET A 58 -4.62 -9.48 7.95
C MET A 58 -5.83 -10.41 8.07
N ARG A 59 -5.60 -11.67 8.48
CA ARG A 59 -6.68 -12.63 8.72
C ARG A 59 -7.58 -12.16 9.86
N GLY A 60 -7.00 -11.72 10.98
CA GLY A 60 -7.77 -11.17 12.11
C GLY A 60 -8.55 -9.91 11.75
N LEU A 61 -7.93 -8.98 11.00
CA LEU A 61 -8.63 -7.79 10.50
C LEU A 61 -9.79 -8.15 9.56
N GLY A 62 -9.61 -9.14 8.69
CA GLY A 62 -10.67 -9.61 7.78
C GLY A 62 -11.89 -10.13 8.52
N GLU A 63 -11.71 -10.87 9.62
CA GLU A 63 -12.82 -11.35 10.44
C GLU A 63 -13.61 -10.20 11.09
N ILE A 64 -12.92 -9.16 11.57
CA ILE A 64 -13.57 -7.99 12.18
C ILE A 64 -14.42 -7.25 11.14
N LEU A 65 -13.88 -7.04 9.94
CA LEU A 65 -14.59 -6.35 8.85
C LEU A 65 -15.81 -7.14 8.34
N ILE A 66 -15.76 -8.47 8.35
CA ILE A 66 -16.91 -9.31 7.96
C ILE A 66 -17.99 -9.31 9.06
N THR A 67 -17.58 -9.29 10.33
CA THR A 67 -18.50 -9.32 11.47
C THR A 67 -19.33 -8.03 11.58
N ASN A 68 -18.74 -6.87 11.27
CA ASN A 68 -19.46 -5.60 11.30
C ASN A 68 -19.19 -4.77 10.03
N THR A 69 -20.14 -4.83 9.10
CA THR A 69 -20.08 -4.14 7.80
C THR A 69 -20.33 -2.63 7.88
N ASN A 70 -20.65 -2.09 9.07
CA ASN A 70 -20.74 -0.65 9.26
C ASN A 70 -19.36 0.03 9.28
N PHE A 71 -18.30 -0.73 9.60
CA PHE A 71 -16.93 -0.24 9.51
C PHE A 71 -16.53 -0.11 8.04
N LYS A 72 -16.16 1.09 7.63
CA LYS A 72 -15.72 1.38 6.26
C LYS A 72 -14.20 1.47 6.15
N SER A 73 -13.53 1.65 7.28
CA SER A 73 -12.08 1.87 7.40
C SER A 73 -11.51 1.21 8.65
N PHE A 74 -10.22 0.88 8.63
CA PHE A 74 -9.48 0.43 9.82
C PHE A 74 -9.49 1.47 10.95
N ALA A 75 -9.56 2.77 10.60
CA ALA A 75 -9.67 3.84 11.58
C ALA A 75 -11.01 3.82 12.31
N ASP A 76 -12.09 3.35 11.66
CA ASP A 76 -13.40 3.20 12.31
C ASP A 76 -13.37 2.04 13.32
N VAL A 77 -12.67 0.95 12.97
CA VAL A 77 -12.46 -0.21 13.85
C VAL A 77 -11.67 0.23 15.09
N THR A 78 -10.56 0.94 14.94
CA THR A 78 -9.76 1.39 16.09
C THR A 78 -10.49 2.44 16.91
N ASN A 79 -11.27 3.33 16.28
CA ASN A 79 -12.12 4.29 17.00
C ASN A 79 -13.14 3.57 17.90
N HIS A 80 -13.79 2.53 17.39
CA HIS A 80 -14.84 1.82 18.12
C HIS A 80 -14.29 0.92 19.24
N TYR A 81 -13.23 0.15 18.98
CA TYR A 81 -12.72 -0.82 19.95
C TYR A 81 -11.68 -0.27 20.93
N ILE A 82 -10.87 0.71 20.53
CA ILE A 82 -9.78 1.26 21.36
C ILE A 82 -10.15 2.64 21.90
N GLY A 83 -10.84 3.44 21.10
CA GLY A 83 -11.37 4.74 21.49
C GLY A 83 -11.06 5.85 20.49
N PRO A 84 -11.66 7.04 20.68
CA PRO A 84 -11.64 8.11 19.70
C PRO A 84 -10.23 8.64 19.40
N PHE A 85 -9.35 8.70 20.41
CA PHE A 85 -7.96 9.12 20.22
C PHE A 85 -7.17 8.13 19.35
N ALA A 86 -7.33 6.83 19.58
CA ALA A 86 -6.67 5.81 18.78
C ALA A 86 -7.16 5.83 17.32
N GLY A 87 -8.46 6.05 17.11
CA GLY A 87 -9.03 6.26 15.77
C GLY A 87 -8.41 7.47 15.05
N PHE A 88 -8.26 8.60 15.74
CA PHE A 88 -7.61 9.80 15.21
C PHE A 88 -6.15 9.55 14.80
N VAL A 89 -5.35 8.96 15.70
CA VAL A 89 -3.93 8.64 15.42
C VAL A 89 -3.82 7.66 14.25
N THR A 90 -4.68 6.63 14.20
CA THR A 90 -4.71 5.65 13.11
C THR A 90 -5.03 6.33 11.79
N GLY A 91 -6.04 7.20 11.75
CA GLY A 91 -6.43 7.93 10.55
C GLY A 91 -5.33 8.84 10.01
N TRP A 92 -4.66 9.60 10.89
CA TRP A 92 -3.52 10.45 10.51
C TRP A 92 -2.32 9.64 10.03
N THR A 93 -1.98 8.56 10.74
CA THR A 93 -0.88 7.67 10.34
C THR A 93 -1.17 7.05 8.97
N TYR A 94 -2.42 6.65 8.72
CA TYR A 94 -2.86 6.11 7.44
C TYR A 94 -2.72 7.13 6.31
N TRP A 95 -3.17 8.36 6.52
CA TRP A 95 -3.01 9.44 5.54
C TRP A 95 -1.54 9.75 5.24
N LEU A 96 -0.69 9.84 6.28
CA LEU A 96 0.74 10.03 6.13
C LEU A 96 1.41 8.87 5.36
N CYS A 97 1.02 7.62 5.64
CA CYS A 97 1.49 6.46 4.89
C CYS A 97 1.19 6.57 3.40
N TRP A 98 0.03 7.10 3.01
CA TRP A 98 -0.31 7.29 1.60
C TRP A 98 0.54 8.36 0.93
N ILE A 99 0.83 9.48 1.61
CA ILE A 99 1.73 10.51 1.08
C ILE A 99 3.13 9.95 0.86
N ILE A 100 3.67 9.25 1.86
CA ILE A 100 5.01 8.68 1.79
C ILE A 100 5.07 7.62 0.69
N THR A 101 4.05 6.77 0.59
CA THR A 101 3.96 5.75 -0.47
C THR A 101 3.93 6.40 -1.85
N GLY A 102 3.12 7.43 -2.07
CA GLY A 102 3.08 8.15 -3.35
C GLY A 102 4.43 8.75 -3.73
N MET A 103 5.14 9.37 -2.78
CA MET A 103 6.50 9.87 -3.02
C MET A 103 7.50 8.74 -3.35
N ALA A 104 7.37 7.59 -2.69
CA ALA A 104 8.22 6.42 -2.94
C ALA A 104 7.98 5.85 -4.35
N GLU A 105 6.73 5.82 -4.82
CA GLU A 105 6.35 5.41 -6.18
C GLU A 105 6.97 6.31 -7.25
N VAL A 106 6.81 7.63 -7.13
CA VAL A 106 7.41 8.60 -8.06
C VAL A 106 8.94 8.49 -8.08
N THR A 107 9.56 8.32 -6.91
CA THR A 107 11.02 8.16 -6.79
C THR A 107 11.51 6.88 -7.47
N ALA A 108 10.77 5.77 -7.34
CA ALA A 108 11.12 4.53 -7.99
C ALA A 108 11.05 4.63 -9.50
N VAL A 109 9.98 5.23 -10.03
CA VAL A 109 9.83 5.48 -11.47
C VAL A 109 10.99 6.32 -12.00
N ALA A 110 11.33 7.42 -11.33
CA ALA A 110 12.45 8.26 -11.73
C ALA A 110 13.78 7.48 -11.80
N LYS A 111 14.06 6.65 -10.78
CA LYS A 111 15.25 5.79 -10.75
C LYS A 111 15.25 4.75 -11.86
N TYR A 112 14.13 4.10 -12.13
CA TYR A 112 14.04 3.12 -13.21
C TYR A 112 14.22 3.75 -14.57
N VAL A 113 13.62 4.92 -14.83
CA VAL A 113 13.82 5.64 -16.10
C VAL A 113 15.27 6.05 -16.26
N SER A 114 15.93 6.56 -15.21
CA SER A 114 17.36 6.91 -15.27
C SER A 114 18.27 5.70 -15.48
N PHE A 115 17.88 4.49 -15.06
CA PHE A 115 18.65 3.28 -15.30
C PHE A 115 18.69 2.91 -16.80
N TRP A 116 17.56 3.04 -17.51
CA TRP A 116 17.48 2.73 -18.94
C TRP A 116 17.86 3.92 -19.85
N PHE A 117 17.48 5.13 -19.44
CA PHE A 117 17.70 6.37 -20.19
C PHE A 117 18.44 7.40 -19.31
N PRO A 118 19.76 7.23 -19.11
CA PRO A 118 20.54 8.09 -18.22
C PRO A 118 20.62 9.56 -18.67
N ASN A 119 20.28 9.85 -19.93
CA ASN A 119 20.26 11.21 -20.47
C ASN A 119 19.02 12.01 -20.03
N ILE A 120 18.01 11.37 -19.44
CA ILE A 120 16.78 12.05 -18.99
C ILE A 120 16.94 12.43 -17.51
N PRO A 121 16.88 13.74 -17.17
CA PRO A 121 16.83 14.20 -15.79
C PRO A 121 15.66 13.59 -15.00
N ASN A 122 15.95 13.16 -13.76
CA ASN A 122 14.98 12.56 -12.85
C ASN A 122 13.73 13.41 -12.59
N TRP A 123 13.86 14.74 -12.64
CA TRP A 123 12.72 15.63 -12.41
C TRP A 123 11.72 15.59 -13.57
N MET A 124 12.17 15.36 -14.82
CA MET A 124 11.27 15.25 -15.97
C MET A 124 10.51 13.92 -15.95
N SER A 125 11.17 12.82 -15.60
CA SER A 125 10.51 11.52 -15.48
C SER A 125 9.51 11.50 -14.31
N ALA A 126 9.86 12.12 -13.17
CA ALA A 126 8.95 12.29 -12.04
C ALA A 126 7.73 13.17 -12.41
N LEU A 127 7.95 14.32 -13.07
CA LEU A 127 6.88 15.22 -13.49
C LEU A 127 5.93 14.54 -14.48
N PHE A 128 6.48 13.82 -15.46
CA PHE A 128 5.70 13.05 -16.43
C PHE A 128 4.85 11.98 -15.73
N CYS A 129 5.42 11.24 -14.78
CA CYS A 129 4.70 10.23 -14.00
C CYS A 129 3.52 10.84 -13.23
N VAL A 130 3.72 11.99 -12.57
CA VAL A 130 2.65 12.70 -11.85
C VAL A 130 1.56 13.17 -12.81
N LEU A 131 1.91 13.76 -13.96
CA LEU A 131 0.95 14.27 -14.94
C LEU A 131 0.09 13.20 -15.62
N VAL A 132 0.60 11.97 -15.74
CA VAL A 132 -0.14 10.86 -16.36
C VAL A 132 -1.08 10.17 -15.38
N LEU A 133 -0.71 10.13 -14.09
CA LEU A 133 -1.46 9.42 -13.05
C LEU A 133 -2.52 10.29 -12.35
N MET A 134 -2.33 11.62 -12.32
CA MET A 134 -3.30 12.60 -11.81
C MET A 134 -4.23 13.10 -12.91
#